data_AF-A0A0F5FW08-F1
#
_entry.id   AF-A0A0F5FW08-F1
#
_cell.length_a   1.000
_cell.length_b   1.000
_cell.length_c   1.000
_cell.angle_alpha   90.00
_cell.angle_beta   90.00
_cell.angle_gamma   90.00
#
_symmetry.space_group_name_H-M   'P 1'
#
loop_
_entity.id
_entity.type
_entity.pdbx_description
1 polymer ?
#
loop_
_entity_poly.entity_id
_entity_poly.type
_entity_poly.pdbx_seq_one_letter_code
_entity_poly.pdbx_strand_id
1 'polypeptide(L)'
;MAEQEPTPTGEFLRLQRYGAAIAVVLLVAIAGFFTGEPLEIIFLRVMAVPLFLLAVAGIGLIFSSEASRKPWTLYFLERKTLEGLAYAAFLIIIVWQPTSQFVPLLISFVIAWIVFAGGTMLYEARIYRRRNSDK
;
A
#
# COMPACT_ATOMS: atom_id res chain seq x y z
N MET A 1 28.14 -33.03 -7.29
CA MET A 1 26.87 -32.69 -7.96
C MET A 1 26.05 -31.92 -6.95
N ALA A 2 25.87 -30.61 -7.16
CA ALA A 2 25.06 -29.78 -6.27
C ALA A 2 23.59 -29.95 -6.67
N GLU A 3 22.75 -30.38 -5.73
CA GLU A 3 21.29 -30.42 -5.90
C GLU A 3 20.78 -29.00 -6.13
N GLN A 4 20.12 -28.79 -7.25
CA GLN A 4 19.49 -27.51 -7.60
C GLN A 4 18.18 -27.42 -6.80
N GLU A 5 18.15 -26.63 -5.72
CA GLU A 5 16.94 -26.43 -4.93
C GLU A 5 15.79 -25.92 -5.81
N PRO A 6 14.57 -26.47 -5.67
CA PRO A 6 13.43 -26.06 -6.47
C PRO A 6 13.11 -24.60 -6.17
N THR A 7 13.33 -23.74 -7.16
CA THR A 7 13.04 -22.31 -7.07
C THR A 7 11.53 -22.16 -6.85
N PRO A 8 11.06 -21.48 -5.79
CA PRO A 8 9.64 -21.33 -5.54
C PRO A 8 8.97 -20.72 -6.78
N THR A 9 8.11 -21.53 -7.40
CA THR A 9 7.47 -21.29 -8.68
C THR A 9 6.67 -20.00 -8.59
N GLY A 10 6.85 -19.09 -9.55
CA GLY A 10 6.25 -17.74 -9.54
C GLY A 10 4.72 -17.68 -9.37
N GLU A 11 4.03 -18.82 -9.49
CA GLU A 11 2.61 -18.99 -9.17
C GLU A 11 2.27 -18.68 -7.70
N PHE A 12 3.12 -19.08 -6.75
CA PHE A 12 2.86 -18.83 -5.32
C PHE A 12 2.91 -17.32 -4.99
N LEU A 13 3.87 -16.60 -5.57
CA LEU A 13 3.99 -15.15 -5.44
C LEU A 13 2.82 -14.41 -6.09
N ARG A 14 2.30 -14.91 -7.22
CA ARG A 14 1.08 -14.38 -7.84
C ARG A 14 -0.13 -14.60 -6.95
N LEU A 15 -0.31 -15.81 -6.45
CA LEU A 15 -1.43 -16.17 -5.57
C LEU A 15 -1.47 -15.32 -4.31
N GLN A 16 -0.32 -15.05 -3.69
CA GLN A 16 -0.25 -14.17 -2.51
C GLN A 16 -0.69 -12.73 -2.83
N ARG A 17 -0.28 -12.18 -3.98
CA ARG A 17 -0.66 -10.81 -4.39
C ARG A 17 -2.16 -10.72 -4.72
N TYR A 18 -2.70 -11.67 -5.47
CA TYR A 18 -4.13 -11.71 -5.77
C TYR A 18 -4.96 -12.00 -4.52
N GLY A 19 -4.48 -12.88 -3.63
CA GLY A 19 -5.13 -13.17 -2.36
C GLY A 19 -5.22 -11.94 -1.46
N ALA A 20 -4.15 -11.14 -1.36
CA ALA A 20 -4.17 -9.89 -0.61
C ALA A 20 -5.18 -8.89 -1.20
N ALA A 21 -5.23 -8.75 -2.52
CA ALA A 21 -6.19 -7.89 -3.20
C ALA A 21 -7.65 -8.29 -2.91
N ILE A 22 -7.96 -9.58 -3.05
CA ILE A 22 -9.28 -10.14 -2.77
C ILE A 22 -9.64 -9.95 -1.29
N ALA A 23 -8.70 -10.17 -0.38
CA ALA A 23 -8.90 -9.95 1.05
C ALA A 23 -9.25 -8.49 1.35
N VAL A 24 -8.55 -7.52 0.74
CA VAL A 24 -8.86 -6.09 0.91
C VAL A 24 -10.24 -5.76 0.37
N VAL A 25 -10.61 -6.27 -0.81
CA VAL A 25 -11.96 -6.09 -1.38
C VAL A 25 -13.03 -6.61 -0.42
N LEU A 26 -12.86 -7.83 0.09
CA LEU A 26 -13.81 -8.45 1.01
C LEU A 26 -13.91 -7.67 2.32
N LEU A 27 -12.79 -7.23 2.88
CA LEU A 27 -12.78 -6.42 4.11
C LEU A 27 -13.53 -5.09 3.93
N VAL A 28 -13.30 -4.39 2.81
CA VAL A 28 -14.00 -3.14 2.50
C VAL A 28 -15.50 -3.38 2.34
N ALA A 29 -15.88 -4.43 1.59
CA ALA A 29 -17.29 -4.77 1.37
C ALA A 29 -18.00 -5.14 2.68
N ILE A 30 -17.38 -5.97 3.51
CA ILE A 30 -17.92 -6.40 4.81
C ILE A 30 -18.03 -5.19 5.75
N ALA A 31 -17.00 -4.37 5.85
CA ALA A 31 -17.02 -3.18 6.70
C ALA A 31 -18.16 -2.23 6.31
N GLY A 32 -18.31 -1.93 5.01
CA GLY A 32 -19.39 -1.08 4.49
C GLY A 32 -20.79 -1.64 4.80
N PHE A 33 -20.96 -2.96 4.66
CA PHE A 33 -22.21 -3.63 4.98
C PHE A 33 -22.56 -3.52 6.47
N PHE A 34 -21.59 -3.74 7.37
CA PHE A 34 -21.81 -3.61 8.82
C PHE A 34 -22.05 -2.17 9.28
N THR A 35 -21.54 -1.17 8.56
CA THR A 35 -21.85 0.25 8.81
C THR A 35 -23.20 0.70 8.26
N GLY A 36 -23.93 -0.19 7.57
CA GLY A 36 -25.25 0.13 7.01
C GLY A 36 -25.21 1.05 5.81
N GLU A 37 -24.11 1.03 5.04
CA GLU A 37 -23.95 1.91 3.88
C GLU A 37 -24.78 1.46 2.67
N PRO A 38 -25.18 2.40 1.79
CA PRO A 38 -25.81 2.07 0.52
C PRO A 38 -24.89 1.19 -0.34
N LEU A 39 -25.49 0.23 -1.07
CA LEU A 39 -24.75 -0.70 -1.91
C LEU A 39 -23.94 0.02 -3.01
N GLU A 40 -24.41 1.17 -3.48
CA GLU A 40 -23.72 1.99 -4.47
C GLU A 40 -22.39 2.54 -3.93
N ILE A 41 -22.35 2.94 -2.65
CA ILE A 41 -21.14 3.45 -2.00
C ILE A 41 -20.15 2.30 -1.77
N ILE A 42 -20.66 1.15 -1.29
CA ILE A 42 -19.84 -0.05 -1.09
C ILE A 42 -19.20 -0.47 -2.42
N PHE A 43 -19.99 -0.52 -3.50
CA PHE A 43 -19.50 -0.85 -4.83
C PHE A 43 -18.41 0.12 -5.30
N LEU A 44 -18.60 1.42 -5.11
CA LEU A 44 -17.62 2.43 -5.49
C LEU A 44 -16.28 2.27 -4.72
N ARG A 45 -16.34 1.97 -3.42
CA ARG A 45 -15.15 1.70 -2.59
C ARG A 45 -14.44 0.41 -3.01
N VAL A 46 -15.19 -0.64 -3.34
CA VAL A 46 -14.63 -1.89 -3.86
C VAL A 46 -13.92 -1.66 -5.20
N MET A 47 -14.52 -0.87 -6.10
CA MET A 47 -13.91 -0.50 -7.38
C MET A 47 -12.65 0.35 -7.25
N ALA A 48 -12.45 1.05 -6.12
CA ALA A 48 -11.22 1.78 -5.85
C ALA A 48 -10.03 0.88 -5.52
N VAL A 49 -10.26 -0.35 -5.03
CA VAL A 49 -9.19 -1.30 -4.68
C VAL A 49 -8.29 -1.67 -5.87
N PRO A 50 -8.79 -2.12 -7.04
CA PRO A 50 -7.93 -2.42 -8.17
C PRO A 50 -7.16 -1.19 -8.68
N LEU A 51 -7.75 0.00 -8.60
CA LEU A 51 -7.07 1.25 -8.97
C LEU A 51 -5.92 1.57 -8.01
N PHE A 52 -6.13 1.39 -6.70
CA PHE A 52 -5.09 1.53 -5.70
C PHE A 52 -3.94 0.55 -5.94
N LEU A 53 -4.25 -0.72 -6.19
CA LEU A 53 -3.23 -1.75 -6.46
C LEU A 53 -2.45 -1.45 -7.73
N LEU A 54 -3.13 -0.98 -8.77
CA LEU A 54 -2.49 -0.55 -10.02
C LEU A 54 -1.54 0.63 -9.76
N ALA A 55 -1.95 1.61 -8.96
CA ALA A 55 -1.11 2.75 -8.60
C ALA A 55 0.15 2.32 -7.84
N VAL A 56 0.01 1.47 -6.82
CA VAL A 56 1.15 0.95 -6.04
C VAL A 56 2.09 0.11 -6.91
N ALA A 57 1.54 -0.75 -7.78
CA ALA A 57 2.33 -1.52 -8.73
C ALA A 57 3.08 -0.63 -9.72
N GLY A 58 2.42 0.41 -10.25
CA GLY A 58 2.99 1.40 -11.14
C GLY A 58 4.16 2.15 -10.51
N ILE A 59 4.02 2.60 -9.25
CA ILE A 59 5.11 3.24 -8.50
C ILE A 59 6.30 2.28 -8.37
N GLY A 60 6.04 1.00 -8.06
CA GLY A 60 7.11 -0.01 -7.99
C GLY A 60 7.87 -0.21 -9.31
N LEU A 61 7.19 -0.09 -10.45
CA LEU A 61 7.80 -0.20 -11.78
C LEU A 61 8.64 1.03 -12.14
N ILE A 62 8.15 2.23 -11.82
CA ILE A 62 8.85 3.50 -12.06
C ILE A 62 10.15 3.55 -11.25
N PHE A 63 10.09 3.15 -9.97
CA PHE A 63 11.24 3.18 -9.06
C PHE A 63 11.96 1.83 -8.97
N SER A 64 12.20 1.17 -10.10
CA SER A 64 12.82 -0.16 -10.15
C SER A 64 14.35 -0.16 -9.89
N SER A 65 15.00 1.00 -9.95
CA SER A 65 16.45 1.16 -9.80
C SER A 65 16.97 0.79 -8.41
N GLU A 66 18.24 0.35 -8.30
CA GLU A 66 18.84 0.04 -6.99
C GLU A 66 18.93 1.26 -6.07
N ALA A 67 19.04 2.47 -6.64
CA ALA A 67 19.10 3.72 -5.89
C ALA A 67 17.83 3.96 -5.07
N SER A 68 16.67 3.49 -5.54
CA SER A 68 15.39 3.59 -4.82
C SER A 68 15.26 2.60 -3.67
N ARG A 69 16.17 1.61 -3.56
CA ARG A 69 16.17 0.58 -2.51
C ARG A 69 17.09 0.90 -1.34
N LYS A 70 18.02 1.84 -1.52
CA LYS A 70 18.91 2.29 -0.45
C LYS A 70 18.16 3.30 0.42
N PRO A 71 18.09 3.09 1.75
CA PRO A 71 17.40 4.03 2.62
C PRO A 71 18.13 5.39 2.61
N TRP A 72 17.36 6.47 2.85
CA TRP A 72 17.85 7.85 2.91
C TRP A 72 18.38 8.43 1.59
N THR A 73 18.13 7.79 0.44
CA THR A 73 18.33 8.44 -0.86
C THR A 73 17.12 9.29 -1.24
N LEU A 74 17.32 10.29 -2.10
CA LEU A 74 16.23 11.13 -2.59
C LEU A 74 15.16 10.29 -3.31
N TYR A 75 15.59 9.36 -4.16
CA TYR A 75 14.67 8.43 -4.87
C TYR A 75 13.89 7.52 -3.94
N PHE A 76 14.50 7.09 -2.82
CA PHE A 76 13.79 6.32 -1.80
C PHE A 76 12.71 7.17 -1.12
N LEU A 77 13.06 8.41 -0.75
CA LEU A 77 12.13 9.34 -0.12
C LEU A 77 10.95 9.66 -1.04
N GLU A 78 11.22 9.94 -2.30
CA GLU A 78 10.22 10.21 -3.34
C GLU A 78 9.28 9.01 -3.52
N ARG A 79 9.83 7.81 -3.71
CA ARG A 79 9.03 6.58 -3.84
C ARG A 79 8.11 6.38 -2.64
N LYS A 80 8.63 6.47 -1.42
CA LYS A 80 7.86 6.28 -0.18
C LYS A 80 6.81 7.36 0.03
N THR A 81 7.12 8.58 -0.40
CA THR A 81 6.15 9.68 -0.40
C THR A 81 4.98 9.39 -1.34
N LEU A 82 5.25 8.93 -2.56
CA LEU A 82 4.21 8.55 -3.53
C LEU A 82 3.41 7.34 -3.08
N GLU A 83 4.04 6.29 -2.55
CA GLU A 83 3.36 5.13 -1.96
C GLU A 83 2.42 5.58 -0.83
N GLY A 84 2.88 6.49 0.04
CA GLY A 84 2.08 7.04 1.12
C GLY A 84 0.92 7.93 0.67
N LEU A 85 1.11 8.75 -0.38
CA LEU A 85 0.03 9.56 -0.95
C LEU A 85 -1.04 8.68 -1.60
N ALA A 86 -0.65 7.64 -2.34
CA ALA A 86 -1.57 6.68 -2.93
C ALA A 86 -2.38 5.95 -1.85
N TYR A 87 -1.73 5.54 -0.75
CA TYR A 87 -2.39 4.91 0.38
C TYR A 87 -3.34 5.85 1.12
N ALA A 88 -2.92 7.08 1.41
CA ALA A 88 -3.76 8.09 2.06
C ALA A 88 -4.99 8.44 1.20
N ALA A 89 -4.82 8.58 -0.12
CA ALA A 89 -5.92 8.82 -1.04
C ALA A 89 -6.92 7.65 -1.04
N PHE A 90 -6.42 6.41 -1.07
CA PHE A 90 -7.26 5.23 -0.96
C PHE A 90 -8.04 5.20 0.36
N LEU A 91 -7.39 5.46 1.50
CA LEU A 91 -8.08 5.51 2.80
C LEU A 91 -9.16 6.59 2.85
N ILE A 92 -8.92 7.76 2.25
CA ILE A 92 -9.94 8.80 2.15
C ILE A 92 -11.13 8.29 1.35
N ILE A 93 -10.93 7.62 0.21
CA ILE A 93 -12.04 7.04 -0.55
C ILE A 93 -12.83 6.02 0.29
N ILE A 94 -12.13 5.21 1.08
CA ILE A 94 -12.77 4.22 1.97
C ILE A 94 -13.53 4.86 3.12
N VAL A 95 -13.08 5.99 3.67
CA VAL A 95 -13.72 6.62 4.83
C VAL A 95 -14.71 7.73 4.40
N TRP A 96 -14.64 8.16 3.15
CA TRP A 96 -15.44 9.28 2.65
C TRP A 96 -16.93 8.97 2.73
N GLN A 97 -17.67 9.96 3.26
CA GLN A 97 -19.13 9.97 3.27
C GLN A 97 -19.62 11.26 2.58
N PRO A 98 -20.81 11.26 1.96
CA PRO A 98 -21.35 12.45 1.30
C PRO A 98 -21.49 13.68 2.21
N THR A 99 -21.65 13.46 3.51
CA THR A 99 -21.80 14.50 4.53
C THR A 99 -20.47 14.92 5.16
N SER A 100 -19.35 14.31 4.77
CA SER A 100 -18.05 14.62 5.34
C SER A 100 -17.61 16.04 5.01
N GLN A 101 -17.18 16.77 6.03
CA GLN A 101 -16.56 18.08 5.84
C GLN A 101 -15.18 17.94 5.22
N PHE A 102 -14.82 18.86 4.32
CA PHE A 102 -13.55 18.84 3.62
C PHE A 102 -12.33 18.97 4.55
N VAL A 103 -12.40 19.85 5.56
CA VAL A 103 -11.25 20.13 6.44
C VAL A 103 -10.84 18.91 7.27
N PRO A 104 -11.74 18.20 7.98
CA PRO A 104 -11.38 16.95 8.65
C PRO A 104 -10.81 15.89 7.72
N LEU A 105 -11.36 15.73 6.51
CA LEU A 105 -10.84 14.79 5.52
C LEU A 105 -9.40 15.13 5.11
N LEU A 106 -9.10 16.41 4.88
CA LEU A 106 -7.75 16.87 4.54
C LEU A 106 -6.77 16.59 5.69
N ILE A 107 -7.17 16.83 6.95
CA ILE A 107 -6.35 16.54 8.12
C ILE A 107 -6.08 15.03 8.21
N SER A 108 -7.12 14.20 8.10
CA SER A 108 -7.00 12.73 8.11
C SER A 108 -6.10 12.23 6.98
N PHE A 109 -6.17 12.85 5.80
CA PHE A 109 -5.30 12.55 4.66
C PHE A 109 -3.83 12.80 4.99
N VAL A 110 -3.51 13.99 5.50
CA VAL A 110 -2.13 14.37 5.86
C VAL A 110 -1.59 13.46 6.96
N ILE A 111 -2.39 13.13 7.97
CA ILE A 111 -2.00 12.21 9.04
C ILE A 111 -1.71 10.82 8.48
N ALA A 112 -2.63 10.26 7.68
CA ALA A 112 -2.46 8.94 7.08
C ALA A 112 -1.19 8.87 6.21
N TRP A 113 -0.94 9.92 5.44
CA TRP A 113 0.27 10.05 4.62
C TRP A 113 1.54 10.05 5.47
N ILE A 114 1.62 10.91 6.49
CA ILE A 114 2.81 11.01 7.36
C ILE A 114 3.05 9.71 8.11
N VAL A 115 2.01 9.10 8.67
CA VAL A 115 2.11 7.85 9.44
C VAL A 115 2.58 6.70 8.54
N PHE A 116 2.02 6.56 7.35
CA PHE A 116 2.39 5.49 6.43
C PHE A 116 3.80 5.68 5.86
N ALA A 117 4.09 6.86 5.32
CA ALA A 117 5.40 7.17 4.73
C ALA A 117 6.49 7.09 5.81
N GLY A 118 6.30 7.74 6.96
CA GLY A 118 7.25 7.72 8.06
C GLY A 118 7.42 6.32 8.66
N GLY A 119 6.33 5.59 8.87
CA GLY A 119 6.35 4.24 9.43
C GLY A 119 7.12 3.24 8.54
N THR A 120 6.85 3.26 7.23
CA THR A 120 7.55 2.39 6.27
C THR A 120 9.02 2.76 6.11
N MET A 121 9.37 4.05 6.10
CA MET A 121 10.77 4.51 6.09
C MET A 121 11.53 4.02 7.33
N LEU A 122 10.96 4.17 8.52
CA LEU A 122 11.58 3.71 9.78
C LEU A 122 11.73 2.19 9.82
N TYR A 123 10.73 1.45 9.33
CA TYR A 123 10.77 0.00 9.25
C TYR A 123 11.91 -0.49 8.36
N GLU A 124 12.02 0.05 7.14
CA GLU A 124 13.08 -0.35 6.20
C GLU A 124 14.47 0.11 6.65
N ALA A 125 14.59 1.29 7.27
CA ALA A 125 15.84 1.74 7.88
C ALA A 125 16.32 0.78 8.99
N ARG A 126 15.40 0.24 9.81
CA ARG A 126 15.73 -0.76 10.82
C ARG A 126 16.20 -2.09 10.20
N ILE A 127 15.54 -2.56 9.16
CA ILE A 127 15.95 -3.79 8.45
C ILE A 127 17.33 -3.62 7.83
N TYR A 128 17.57 -2.48 7.18
CA TYR A 128 18.86 -2.18 6.57
C TYR A 128 19.98 -2.16 7.61
N ARG A 129 19.75 -1.51 8.77
CA ARG A 129 20.72 -1.48 9.87
C ARG A 129 21.04 -2.88 10.40
N ARG A 130 20.03 -3.76 10.57
CA ARG A 130 20.24 -5.15 10.98
C ARG A 130 21.13 -5.91 9.98
N ARG A 131 20.81 -5.84 8.69
CA ARG A 131 21.58 -6.53 7.64
C ARG A 131 23.04 -6.10 7.52
N ASN A 132 23.36 -4.85 7.87
CA ASN A 132 24.73 -4.35 7.86
C ASN A 132 25.50 -4.64 9.15
N SER A 133 24.82 -4.99 10.24
CA SER A 133 25.47 -5.34 11.50
C SER A 133 25.96 -6.79 11.53
N ASP A 134 25.42 -7.65 10.67
CA ASP A 134 25.75 -9.07 10.58
C ASP A 134 26.91 -9.36 9.62
N LYS A 135 27.47 -8.33 8.96
CA LYS A 135 28.61 -8.42 8.03
C LYS A 135 29.87 -7.87 8.67
#